data_AF-A0A925UBS3-F1
#
_entry.id   AF-A0A925UBS3-F1
#
_cell.length_a   1.000
_cell.length_b   1.000
_cell.length_c   1.000
_cell.angle_alpha   90.00
_cell.angle_beta   90.00
_cell.angle_gamma   90.00
#
_symmetry.space_group_name_H-M   'P 1'
#
loop_
_entity.id
_entity.type
_entity.pdbx_description
1 polymer ?
#
loop_
_entity_poly.entity_id
_entity_poly.type
_entity_poly.pdbx_seq_one_letter_code
_entity_poly.pdbx_strand_id
1 'polypeptide(L)'
;MPTRPMKNPPDSAAASMPDAAANAQALGATFNEIWKSTSGLSLPLPAVADLQRAYVKESTALWNQTLTSTPLAPAPVDRRFAAAEWSTNPACAYTAQMYLLNARTLMQMADSLQGDEKTRQRIRFAVQQWVDMAAPSNYLALNPEAQRKALDTQGESIALGIRHLLDDVRQGHVSQTDESVFEIGRNVATTEGAVVFENALFQLIEYKPLTAKVFERPMLFVPPCINKFYILDLQPENSLIRYTVAQGHRVFVVSWRNADDSIKNYTWDQYIDDAAIRAIEVTQQITGSRQINTLGFCVGGTILATALAVLAARDQKPASSVTLLTTFLDFTHTGVLDLFIDETMVQMREMTLGPKSPGGGGLLKGQELATTFSFLRPNDLVWNYVVGNYLKGETPPPFDLLYWNSDGTNLPGPMYCWYLRNTYLENNLVVPGKVTVCGEKIALGKVDAPAYVYASREDHIVPWEGAYRNTQVLGGKARFVLGASGHIAGVINPPAKGKRSHWIGANAALPDDAKDWFENATEHPGSWWTDWAARLKGHAGKQIAAPKTPGNRQHQTIEAAPGRYVKQKAS
;
A
#
# COMPACT_ATOMS: atom_id res chain seq x y z
N MET A 1 8.14 -25.83 -73.93
CA MET A 1 7.34 -24.61 -73.65
C MET A 1 6.78 -24.71 -72.24
N PRO A 2 7.28 -23.96 -71.25
CA PRO A 2 6.68 -23.94 -69.93
C PRO A 2 5.79 -22.70 -69.76
N THR A 3 4.54 -22.93 -69.36
CA THR A 3 3.58 -21.93 -68.91
C THR A 3 3.56 -21.87 -67.38
N ARG A 4 3.63 -20.64 -66.87
CA ARG A 4 3.51 -20.18 -65.47
C ARG A 4 2.52 -20.94 -64.57
N PRO A 5 2.78 -20.99 -63.25
CA PRO A 5 1.73 -21.00 -62.23
C PRO A 5 1.74 -19.74 -61.34
N MET A 6 0.60 -19.60 -60.66
CA MET A 6 0.05 -18.44 -59.96
C MET A 6 0.70 -18.09 -58.61
N LYS A 7 0.44 -16.84 -58.18
CA LYS A 7 0.73 -16.23 -56.87
C LYS A 7 -0.05 -16.92 -55.73
N ASN A 8 0.60 -17.09 -54.57
CA ASN A 8 -0.02 -17.24 -53.25
C ASN A 8 0.01 -15.90 -52.47
N PRO A 9 -0.90 -15.67 -51.50
CA PRO A 9 -1.01 -14.44 -50.72
C PRO A 9 -0.02 -14.39 -49.53
N PRO A 10 0.17 -13.22 -48.87
CA PRO A 10 1.14 -13.08 -47.79
C PRO A 10 0.62 -13.66 -46.47
N ASP A 11 1.47 -14.46 -45.81
CA ASP A 11 1.23 -14.97 -44.47
C ASP A 11 1.19 -13.85 -43.43
N SER A 12 0.20 -13.98 -42.54
CA SER A 12 -0.08 -13.16 -41.38
C SER A 12 1.08 -13.13 -40.39
N ALA A 13 1.33 -11.93 -39.83
CA ALA A 13 2.25 -11.68 -38.74
C ALA A 13 2.03 -12.61 -37.53
N ALA A 14 3.04 -13.43 -37.22
CA ALA A 14 3.16 -14.08 -35.92
C ALA A 14 3.62 -13.04 -34.89
N ALA A 15 2.76 -12.73 -33.93
CA ALA A 15 3.14 -11.99 -32.73
C ALA A 15 4.11 -12.85 -31.90
N SER A 16 5.33 -12.37 -31.70
CA SER A 16 6.33 -12.97 -30.82
C SER A 16 5.87 -12.90 -29.37
N MET A 17 5.62 -14.05 -28.74
CA MET A 17 5.51 -14.16 -27.28
C MET A 17 6.86 -13.78 -26.63
N PRO A 18 6.91 -13.05 -25.51
CA PRO A 18 8.14 -12.88 -24.76
C PRO A 18 8.56 -14.20 -24.08
N ASP A 19 9.86 -14.47 -24.09
CA ASP A 19 10.52 -15.73 -23.69
C ASP A 19 10.09 -16.27 -22.31
N ALA A 20 9.21 -17.27 -22.31
CA ALA A 20 8.88 -18.09 -21.15
C ALA A 20 10.12 -18.80 -20.54
N ALA A 21 11.17 -19.01 -21.35
CA ALA A 21 12.44 -19.59 -20.92
C ALA A 21 13.24 -18.67 -19.98
N ALA A 22 13.18 -17.34 -20.19
CA ALA A 22 13.87 -16.37 -19.34
C ALA A 22 13.20 -16.26 -17.95
N ASN A 23 11.88 -16.33 -17.90
CA ASN A 23 11.11 -16.35 -16.65
C ASN A 23 11.29 -17.67 -15.87
N ALA A 24 11.40 -18.79 -16.56
CA ALA A 24 11.70 -20.08 -15.94
C ALA A 24 13.15 -20.16 -15.41
N GLN A 25 14.11 -19.56 -16.10
CA GLN A 25 15.50 -19.45 -15.62
C GLN A 25 15.62 -18.49 -14.42
N ALA A 26 14.88 -17.38 -14.40
CA ALA A 26 14.84 -16.48 -13.25
C ALA A 26 14.26 -17.18 -12.01
N LEU A 27 13.12 -17.89 -12.16
CA LEU A 27 12.55 -18.72 -11.08
C LEU A 27 13.51 -19.82 -10.61
N GLY A 28 14.19 -20.50 -11.54
CA GLY A 28 15.19 -21.53 -11.23
C GLY A 28 16.39 -20.97 -10.48
N ALA A 29 16.87 -19.77 -10.84
CA ALA A 29 17.97 -19.09 -10.15
C ALA A 29 17.56 -18.67 -8.73
N THR A 30 16.34 -18.14 -8.54
CA THR A 30 15.81 -17.78 -7.22
C THR A 30 15.63 -19.00 -6.33
N PHE A 31 15.14 -20.13 -6.86
CA PHE A 31 15.03 -21.39 -6.11
C PHE A 31 16.40 -21.94 -5.69
N ASN A 32 17.41 -21.81 -6.55
CA ASN A 32 18.76 -22.28 -6.25
C ASN A 32 19.49 -21.39 -5.22
N GLU A 33 19.23 -20.07 -5.23
CA GLU A 33 19.69 -19.16 -4.18
C GLU A 33 18.95 -19.37 -2.85
N ILE A 34 17.64 -19.63 -2.88
CA ILE A 34 16.88 -20.05 -1.69
C ILE A 34 17.48 -21.34 -1.14
N TRP A 35 17.74 -22.34 -1.98
CA TRP A 35 18.37 -23.59 -1.54
C TRP A 35 19.78 -23.37 -0.96
N LYS A 36 20.63 -22.57 -1.61
CA LYS A 36 21.95 -22.20 -1.07
C LYS A 36 21.85 -21.43 0.25
N SER A 37 20.86 -20.56 0.43
CA SER A 37 20.62 -19.82 1.67
C SER A 37 20.18 -20.69 2.85
N THR A 38 19.71 -21.93 2.58
CA THR A 38 19.34 -22.88 3.65
C THR A 38 20.53 -23.60 4.29
N SER A 39 21.73 -23.47 3.73
CA SER A 39 22.96 -24.17 4.19
C SER A 39 23.48 -23.76 5.59
N GLY A 40 22.86 -22.77 6.24
CA GLY A 40 23.16 -22.34 7.61
C GLY A 40 21.98 -22.42 8.58
N LEU A 41 20.85 -22.99 8.15
CA LEU A 41 19.65 -23.09 8.98
C LEU A 41 19.62 -24.43 9.71
N SER A 42 19.31 -24.39 10.99
CA SER A 42 19.07 -25.60 11.77
C SER A 42 17.70 -25.54 12.44
N LEU A 43 17.05 -26.70 12.49
CA LEU A 43 15.90 -26.92 13.34
C LEU A 43 16.41 -27.60 14.61
N PRO A 44 16.21 -27.02 15.80
CA PRO A 44 16.64 -27.64 17.04
C PRO A 44 15.88 -28.96 17.22
N LEU A 45 16.63 -30.08 17.32
CA LEU A 45 16.06 -31.43 17.47
C LEU A 45 15.01 -31.54 18.59
N PRO A 46 15.17 -30.89 19.77
CA PRO A 46 14.13 -30.89 20.81
C PRO A 46 12.81 -30.25 20.34
N ALA A 47 12.87 -29.11 19.64
CA ALA A 47 11.69 -28.43 19.14
C ALA A 47 10.97 -29.27 18.07
N VAL A 48 11.72 -29.93 17.19
CA VAL A 48 11.13 -30.85 16.19
C VAL A 48 10.45 -32.03 16.87
N ALA A 49 11.10 -32.64 17.88
CA ALA A 49 10.52 -33.75 18.62
C ALA A 49 9.25 -33.34 19.39
N ASP A 50 9.22 -32.14 19.98
CA ASP A 50 8.05 -31.59 20.65
C ASP A 50 6.90 -31.34 19.68
N LEU A 51 7.18 -30.72 18.54
CA LEU A 51 6.19 -30.49 17.48
C LEU A 51 5.66 -31.80 16.91
N GLN A 52 6.51 -32.80 16.68
CA GLN A 52 6.09 -34.13 16.23
C GLN A 52 5.17 -34.81 17.24
N ARG A 53 5.52 -34.77 18.54
CA ARG A 53 4.68 -35.35 19.61
C ARG A 53 3.32 -34.65 19.69
N ALA A 54 3.30 -33.32 19.65
CA ALA A 54 2.07 -32.54 19.65
C ALA A 54 1.20 -32.86 18.42
N TYR A 55 1.80 -32.90 17.24
CA TYR A 55 1.13 -33.20 15.98
C TYR A 55 0.50 -34.61 15.97
N VAL A 56 1.26 -35.64 16.37
CA VAL A 56 0.72 -37.02 16.45
C VAL A 56 -0.43 -37.11 17.45
N LYS A 57 -0.33 -36.43 18.59
CA LYS A 57 -1.39 -36.40 19.60
C LYS A 57 -2.66 -35.72 19.06
N GLU A 58 -2.53 -34.54 18.47
CA GLU A 58 -3.67 -33.78 17.95
C GLU A 58 -4.31 -34.45 16.72
N SER A 59 -3.50 -34.97 15.79
CA SER A 59 -4.02 -35.72 14.62
C SER A 59 -4.74 -37.00 15.01
N THR A 60 -4.23 -37.74 16.00
CA THR A 60 -4.91 -38.93 16.55
C THR A 60 -6.22 -38.54 17.23
N ALA A 61 -6.25 -37.43 17.96
CA ALA A 61 -7.48 -36.92 18.58
C ALA A 61 -8.53 -36.53 17.53
N LEU A 62 -8.14 -35.81 16.47
CA LEU A 62 -9.02 -35.45 15.35
C LEU A 62 -9.58 -36.69 14.64
N TRP A 63 -8.73 -37.70 14.38
CA TRP A 63 -9.15 -38.96 13.79
C TRP A 63 -10.18 -39.68 14.66
N ASN A 64 -9.92 -39.81 15.97
CA ASN A 64 -10.82 -40.47 16.90
C ASN A 64 -12.16 -39.72 17.04
N GLN A 65 -12.14 -38.39 17.11
CA GLN A 65 -13.36 -37.56 17.19
C GLN A 65 -14.24 -37.75 15.94
N THR A 66 -13.61 -37.88 14.77
CA THR A 66 -14.31 -38.14 13.50
C THR A 66 -14.96 -39.52 13.51
N LEU A 67 -14.28 -40.55 14.02
CA LEU A 67 -14.81 -41.92 14.13
C LEU A 67 -15.96 -42.03 15.15
N THR A 68 -15.91 -41.30 16.26
CA THR A 68 -16.93 -41.36 17.31
C THR A 68 -18.13 -40.45 17.08
N SER A 69 -18.17 -39.72 15.94
CA SER A 69 -19.20 -38.70 15.65
C SER A 69 -19.37 -37.65 16.76
N THR A 70 -18.32 -37.45 17.55
CA THR A 70 -18.28 -36.38 18.56
C THR A 70 -18.10 -35.07 17.81
N PRO A 71 -18.82 -33.99 18.14
CA PRO A 71 -18.58 -32.70 17.51
C PRO A 71 -17.10 -32.34 17.62
N LEU A 72 -16.44 -32.16 16.48
CA LEU A 72 -15.09 -31.60 16.44
C LEU A 72 -15.12 -30.25 17.18
N ALA A 73 -14.07 -29.94 17.92
CA ALA A 73 -13.90 -28.74 18.77
C ALA A 73 -14.40 -27.44 18.07
N PRO A 74 -14.73 -26.34 18.81
CA PRO A 74 -15.60 -25.27 18.30
C PRO A 74 -15.14 -24.70 16.96
N ALA A 75 -16.11 -24.18 16.20
CA ALA A 75 -15.94 -23.70 14.83
C ALA A 75 -14.60 -22.95 14.64
N PRO A 76 -13.86 -23.23 13.56
CA PRO A 76 -12.58 -22.59 13.31
C PRO A 76 -12.66 -21.07 13.47
N VAL A 77 -11.70 -20.48 14.19
CA VAL A 77 -11.56 -19.01 14.30
C VAL A 77 -11.22 -18.39 12.94
N ASP A 78 -10.72 -19.20 12.00
CA ASP A 78 -10.38 -18.82 10.64
C ASP A 78 -11.63 -18.54 9.79
N ARG A 79 -11.72 -17.32 9.26
CA ARG A 79 -12.85 -16.86 8.44
C ARG A 79 -13.08 -17.71 7.18
N ARG A 80 -12.07 -18.39 6.66
CA ARG A 80 -12.18 -19.26 5.47
C ARG A 80 -13.14 -20.44 5.68
N PHE A 81 -13.39 -20.82 6.94
CA PHE A 81 -14.24 -21.94 7.32
C PHE A 81 -15.45 -21.49 8.14
N ALA A 82 -15.88 -20.23 7.99
CA ALA A 82 -16.95 -19.65 8.80
C ALA A 82 -18.37 -20.14 8.41
N ALA A 83 -18.55 -20.64 7.18
CA ALA A 83 -19.84 -21.12 6.73
C ALA A 83 -20.26 -22.42 7.45
N ALA A 84 -21.56 -22.60 7.68
CA ALA A 84 -22.09 -23.74 8.44
C ALA A 84 -21.77 -25.09 7.78
N GLU A 85 -21.60 -25.11 6.47
CA GLU A 85 -21.24 -26.30 5.68
C GLU A 85 -19.90 -26.91 6.13
N TRP A 86 -18.96 -26.07 6.58
CA TRP A 86 -17.66 -26.52 7.08
C TRP A 86 -17.73 -27.22 8.43
N SER A 87 -18.76 -26.96 9.23
CA SER A 87 -18.95 -27.58 10.55
C SER A 87 -20.02 -28.68 10.55
N THR A 88 -20.98 -28.64 9.63
CA THR A 88 -22.10 -29.58 9.55
C THR A 88 -21.76 -30.86 8.79
N ASN A 89 -20.86 -30.81 7.80
CA ASN A 89 -20.39 -32.00 7.09
C ASN A 89 -19.13 -32.57 7.80
N PRO A 90 -19.17 -33.80 8.35
CA PRO A 90 -18.03 -34.38 9.08
C PRO A 90 -16.74 -34.48 8.26
N ALA A 91 -16.84 -34.74 6.95
CA ALA A 91 -15.67 -34.80 6.08
C ALA A 91 -15.05 -33.41 5.87
N CYS A 92 -15.86 -32.38 5.62
CA CYS A 92 -15.38 -31.01 5.47
C CYS A 92 -14.80 -30.47 6.78
N ALA A 93 -15.43 -30.78 7.92
CA ALA A 93 -14.95 -30.41 9.24
C ALA A 93 -13.59 -31.06 9.55
N TYR A 94 -13.43 -32.35 9.24
CA TYR A 94 -12.16 -33.03 9.38
C TYR A 94 -11.08 -32.41 8.48
N THR A 95 -11.38 -32.16 7.20
CA THR A 95 -10.44 -31.53 6.26
C THR A 95 -10.01 -30.14 6.74
N ALA A 96 -10.93 -29.30 7.19
CA ALA A 96 -10.62 -27.97 7.72
C ALA A 96 -9.73 -28.04 8.97
N GLN A 97 -10.08 -28.89 9.95
CA GLN A 97 -9.30 -29.04 11.18
C GLN A 97 -7.91 -29.64 10.92
N MET A 98 -7.80 -30.63 10.02
CA MET A 98 -6.52 -31.22 9.63
C MET A 98 -5.64 -30.20 8.91
N TYR A 99 -6.22 -29.38 8.03
CA TYR A 99 -5.51 -28.28 7.39
C TYR A 99 -5.01 -27.26 8.42
N LEU A 100 -5.84 -26.84 9.38
CA LEU A 100 -5.46 -25.87 10.42
C LEU A 100 -4.36 -26.41 11.34
N LEU A 101 -4.38 -27.70 11.64
CA LEU A 101 -3.30 -28.37 12.37
C LEU A 101 -2.00 -28.33 11.57
N ASN A 102 -2.03 -28.76 10.30
CA ASN A 102 -0.87 -28.73 9.41
C ASN A 102 -0.29 -27.31 9.26
N ALA A 103 -1.16 -26.33 9.02
CA ALA A 103 -0.80 -24.92 8.92
C ALA A 103 -0.09 -24.44 10.19
N ARG A 104 -0.68 -24.69 11.36
CA ARG A 104 -0.09 -24.29 12.66
C ARG A 104 1.27 -24.95 12.87
N THR A 105 1.40 -26.25 12.61
CA THR A 105 2.65 -26.99 12.77
C THR A 105 3.73 -26.48 11.83
N LEU A 106 3.42 -26.25 10.55
CA LEU A 106 4.38 -25.71 9.59
C LEU A 106 4.85 -24.30 9.96
N MET A 107 3.94 -23.44 10.41
CA MET A 107 4.30 -22.10 10.89
C MET A 107 5.18 -22.17 12.14
N GLN A 108 4.86 -23.03 13.11
CA GLN A 108 5.70 -23.24 14.29
C GLN A 108 7.09 -23.80 13.95
N MET A 109 7.19 -24.69 12.95
CA MET A 109 8.48 -25.16 12.44
C MET A 109 9.29 -24.01 11.83
N ALA A 110 8.66 -23.15 11.02
CA ALA A 110 9.32 -21.99 10.45
C ALA A 110 9.76 -20.99 11.53
N ASP A 111 8.93 -20.74 12.54
CA ASP A 111 9.26 -19.88 13.68
C ASP A 111 10.43 -20.44 14.51
N SER A 112 10.58 -21.77 14.57
CA SER A 112 11.63 -22.47 15.32
C SER A 112 12.99 -22.55 14.61
N LEU A 113 13.09 -22.10 13.35
CA LEU A 113 14.35 -22.08 12.62
C LEU A 113 15.39 -21.22 13.35
N GLN A 114 16.64 -21.67 13.39
CA GLN A 114 17.77 -20.88 13.88
C GLN A 114 18.66 -20.46 12.71
N GLY A 115 19.19 -19.24 12.78
CA GLY A 115 20.07 -18.67 11.75
C GLY A 115 19.85 -17.18 11.55
N ASP A 116 20.30 -16.68 10.40
CA ASP A 116 20.10 -15.29 9.96
C ASP A 116 18.61 -14.90 9.96
N GLU A 117 18.28 -13.76 10.58
CA GLU A 117 16.90 -13.32 10.78
C GLU A 117 16.17 -13.06 9.46
N LYS A 118 16.83 -12.43 8.48
CA LYS A 118 16.24 -12.13 7.16
C LYS A 118 15.90 -13.42 6.42
N THR A 119 16.78 -14.42 6.48
CA THR A 119 16.57 -15.74 5.89
C THR A 119 15.43 -16.50 6.58
N ARG A 120 15.36 -16.45 7.91
CA ARG A 120 14.24 -17.03 8.68
C ARG A 120 12.90 -16.41 8.29
N GLN A 121 12.83 -15.09 8.22
CA GLN A 121 11.62 -14.38 7.82
C GLN A 121 11.23 -14.70 6.36
N ARG A 122 12.20 -14.84 5.44
CA ARG A 122 11.96 -15.30 4.06
C ARG A 122 11.28 -16.66 4.02
N ILE A 123 11.78 -17.63 4.79
CA ILE A 123 11.20 -18.98 4.84
C ILE A 123 9.84 -18.96 5.53
N ARG A 124 9.72 -18.25 6.65
CA ARG A 124 8.45 -18.09 7.34
C ARG A 124 7.39 -17.51 6.42
N PHE A 125 7.74 -16.50 5.63
CA PHE A 125 6.87 -15.93 4.62
C PHE A 125 6.53 -16.96 3.54
N ALA A 126 7.51 -17.66 2.96
CA ALA A 126 7.26 -18.69 1.94
C ALA A 126 6.35 -19.82 2.43
N VAL A 127 6.53 -20.28 3.68
CA VAL A 127 5.66 -21.27 4.33
C VAL A 127 4.25 -20.72 4.49
N GLN A 128 4.10 -19.47 4.93
CA GLN A 128 2.80 -18.82 5.00
C GLN A 128 2.11 -18.77 3.63
N GLN A 129 2.82 -18.40 2.56
CA GLN A 129 2.28 -18.39 1.20
C GLN A 129 1.80 -19.78 0.77
N TRP A 130 2.57 -20.82 1.08
CA TRP A 130 2.22 -22.20 0.75
C TRP A 130 1.01 -22.70 1.54
N VAL A 131 0.96 -22.41 2.84
CA VAL A 131 -0.21 -22.69 3.70
C VAL A 131 -1.45 -22.01 3.13
N ASP A 132 -1.35 -20.73 2.80
CA ASP A 132 -2.46 -19.93 2.26
C ASP A 132 -2.98 -20.46 0.92
N MET A 133 -2.07 -20.85 0.03
CA MET A 133 -2.41 -21.49 -1.25
C MET A 133 -3.08 -22.85 -1.05
N ALA A 134 -2.56 -23.68 -0.15
CA ALA A 134 -3.03 -25.05 0.10
C ALA A 134 -4.37 -25.13 0.85
N ALA A 135 -4.98 -23.99 1.18
CA ALA A 135 -6.26 -23.97 1.88
C ALA A 135 -7.35 -24.73 1.07
N PRO A 136 -8.05 -25.71 1.68
CA PRO A 136 -9.11 -26.48 1.00
C PRO A 136 -10.22 -25.60 0.41
N SER A 137 -10.49 -24.46 1.03
CA SER A 137 -11.47 -23.48 0.55
C SER A 137 -11.15 -22.94 -0.85
N ASN A 138 -9.89 -23.00 -1.30
CA ASN A 138 -9.47 -22.46 -2.59
C ASN A 138 -9.82 -23.38 -3.79
N TYR A 139 -10.30 -24.59 -3.54
CA TYR A 139 -10.50 -25.61 -4.58
C TYR A 139 -11.96 -26.07 -4.64
N LEU A 140 -12.58 -26.02 -5.83
CA LEU A 140 -13.98 -26.44 -6.03
C LEU A 140 -14.28 -27.84 -5.47
N ALA A 141 -13.35 -28.78 -5.67
CA ALA A 141 -13.50 -30.17 -5.23
C ALA A 141 -13.57 -30.33 -3.70
N LEU A 142 -13.07 -29.34 -2.94
CA LEU A 142 -12.99 -29.38 -1.48
C LEU A 142 -13.82 -28.28 -0.80
N ASN A 143 -14.38 -27.34 -1.56
CA ASN A 143 -15.16 -26.22 -1.05
C ASN A 143 -16.67 -26.55 -1.08
N PRO A 144 -17.30 -26.85 0.08
CA PRO A 144 -18.71 -27.25 0.13
C PRO A 144 -19.66 -26.09 -0.21
N GLU A 145 -19.26 -24.84 0.03
CA GLU A 145 -20.07 -23.66 -0.32
C GLU A 145 -20.16 -23.49 -1.84
N ALA A 146 -19.03 -23.64 -2.53
CA ALA A 146 -18.97 -23.55 -3.99
C ALA A 146 -19.72 -24.73 -4.66
N GLN A 147 -19.60 -25.94 -4.11
CA GLN A 147 -20.35 -27.11 -4.57
C GLN A 147 -21.86 -26.92 -4.41
N ARG A 148 -22.30 -26.46 -3.23
CA ARG A 148 -23.72 -26.15 -2.98
C ARG A 148 -24.22 -25.08 -3.96
N LYS A 149 -23.48 -23.98 -4.14
CA LYS A 149 -23.86 -22.92 -5.08
C LYS A 149 -23.96 -23.43 -6.53
N ALA A 150 -23.05 -24.29 -6.95
CA ALA A 150 -23.12 -24.93 -8.26
C ALA A 150 -24.36 -25.82 -8.41
N LEU A 151 -24.74 -26.57 -7.38
CA LEU A 151 -25.97 -27.36 -7.38
C LEU A 151 -27.23 -26.48 -7.40
N ASP A 152 -27.29 -25.48 -6.53
CA ASP A 152 -28.42 -24.55 -6.40
C ASP A 152 -28.68 -23.75 -7.68
N THR A 153 -27.62 -23.43 -8.42
CA THR A 153 -27.67 -22.68 -9.69
C THR A 153 -27.63 -23.58 -10.93
N GLN A 154 -27.69 -24.91 -10.77
CA GLN A 154 -27.60 -25.88 -11.88
C GLN A 154 -26.36 -25.67 -12.77
N GLY A 155 -25.23 -25.23 -12.18
CA GLY A 155 -23.96 -25.00 -12.85
C GLY A 155 -23.75 -23.59 -13.41
N GLU A 156 -24.76 -22.71 -13.35
CA GLU A 156 -24.65 -21.33 -13.84
C GLU A 156 -23.55 -20.55 -13.10
N SER A 157 -23.37 -20.78 -11.80
CA SER A 157 -22.30 -20.16 -11.00
C SER A 157 -20.90 -20.47 -11.53
N ILE A 158 -20.66 -21.70 -11.97
CA ILE A 158 -19.37 -22.12 -12.54
C ILE A 158 -19.18 -21.48 -13.92
N ALA A 159 -20.23 -21.43 -14.74
CA ALA A 159 -20.17 -20.80 -16.05
C ALA A 159 -19.92 -19.28 -15.96
N LEU A 160 -20.48 -18.61 -14.94
CA LEU A 160 -20.15 -17.23 -14.60
C LEU A 160 -18.69 -17.10 -14.12
N GLY A 161 -18.23 -17.98 -13.23
CA GLY A 161 -16.87 -17.94 -12.72
C GLY A 161 -15.78 -18.17 -13.78
N ILE A 162 -16.02 -19.05 -14.75
CA ILE A 162 -15.14 -19.23 -15.92
C ILE A 162 -15.12 -17.96 -16.79
N ARG A 163 -16.26 -17.29 -16.98
CA ARG A 163 -16.30 -16.01 -17.71
C ARG A 163 -15.48 -14.94 -16.99
N HIS A 164 -15.64 -14.79 -15.68
CA HIS A 164 -14.84 -13.88 -14.88
C HIS A 164 -13.33 -14.18 -15.01
N LEU A 165 -12.93 -15.46 -14.92
CA LEU A 165 -11.53 -15.86 -15.10
C LEU A 165 -10.99 -15.49 -16.49
N LEU A 166 -11.76 -15.72 -17.55
CA LEU A 166 -11.35 -15.37 -18.91
C LEU A 166 -11.21 -13.86 -19.11
N ASP A 167 -12.11 -13.07 -18.53
CA ASP A 167 -12.04 -11.61 -18.59
C ASP A 167 -10.86 -11.07 -17.78
N ASP A 168 -10.56 -11.64 -16.62
CA ASP A 168 -9.39 -11.29 -15.79
C ASP A 168 -8.07 -11.67 -16.49
N VAL A 169 -8.02 -12.83 -17.17
CA VAL A 169 -6.87 -13.22 -18.00
C VAL A 169 -6.63 -12.24 -19.15
N ARG A 170 -7.70 -11.70 -19.75
CA ARG A 170 -7.59 -10.68 -20.81
C ARG A 170 -7.11 -9.32 -20.28
N GLN A 171 -7.54 -8.95 -19.07
CA GLN A 171 -7.14 -7.71 -18.41
C GLN A 171 -5.74 -7.80 -17.77
N GLY A 172 -5.26 -9.01 -17.49
CA GLY A 172 -3.93 -9.26 -16.93
C GLY A 172 -3.83 -9.13 -15.42
N HIS A 173 -4.96 -9.01 -14.71
CA HIS A 173 -5.03 -9.01 -13.24
C HIS A 173 -6.38 -9.55 -12.76
N VAL A 174 -6.44 -9.99 -11.50
CA VAL A 174 -7.67 -10.47 -10.84
C VAL A 174 -8.58 -9.28 -10.52
N SER A 175 -9.85 -9.34 -10.90
CA SER A 175 -10.84 -8.31 -10.59
C SER A 175 -11.27 -8.41 -9.13
N GLN A 176 -10.94 -7.40 -8.32
CA GLN A 176 -11.30 -7.36 -6.89
C GLN A 176 -12.55 -6.51 -6.60
N THR A 177 -13.04 -5.75 -7.59
CA THR A 177 -14.26 -4.95 -7.54
C THR A 177 -14.83 -4.80 -8.95
N ASP A 178 -16.13 -4.54 -9.07
CA ASP A 178 -16.69 -4.02 -10.32
C ASP A 178 -16.14 -2.61 -10.56
N GLU A 179 -15.25 -2.45 -11.54
CA GLU A 179 -14.67 -1.15 -11.89
C GLU A 179 -15.63 -0.29 -12.71
N SER A 180 -16.62 -0.89 -13.38
CA SER A 180 -17.55 -0.18 -14.27
C SER A 180 -18.46 0.79 -13.53
N VAL A 181 -18.63 0.59 -12.22
CA VAL A 181 -19.44 1.46 -11.38
C VAL A 181 -18.72 2.73 -10.96
N PHE A 182 -17.38 2.79 -11.01
CA PHE A 182 -16.60 3.94 -10.52
C PHE A 182 -16.04 4.78 -11.67
N GLU A 183 -16.19 6.09 -11.55
CA GLU A 183 -15.67 7.05 -12.50
C GLU A 183 -15.09 8.26 -11.75
N ILE A 184 -13.80 8.48 -11.94
CA ILE A 184 -13.03 9.55 -11.27
C ILE A 184 -13.56 10.92 -11.71
N GLY A 185 -14.00 11.71 -10.73
CA GLY A 185 -14.65 13.01 -10.89
C GLY A 185 -16.16 12.95 -11.03
N ARG A 186 -16.78 11.77 -11.10
CA ARG A 186 -18.26 11.60 -11.12
C ARG A 186 -18.80 11.06 -9.81
N ASN A 187 -18.20 9.99 -9.28
CA ASN A 187 -18.61 9.37 -8.02
C ASN A 187 -17.45 8.97 -7.10
N VAL A 188 -16.21 9.12 -7.55
CA VAL A 188 -14.98 9.06 -6.75
C VAL A 188 -14.19 10.35 -6.99
N ALA A 189 -13.47 10.89 -6.01
CA ALA A 189 -12.74 12.16 -6.14
C ALA A 189 -13.64 13.35 -6.53
N THR A 190 -14.76 13.50 -5.80
CA THR A 190 -15.84 14.45 -6.13
C THR A 190 -15.86 15.69 -5.25
N THR A 191 -14.87 15.89 -4.37
CA THR A 191 -14.81 17.12 -3.57
C THR A 191 -14.55 18.31 -4.48
N GLU A 192 -15.46 19.29 -4.45
CA GLU A 192 -15.41 20.45 -5.34
C GLU A 192 -14.11 21.26 -5.13
N GLY A 193 -13.43 21.57 -6.24
CA GLY A 193 -12.16 22.28 -6.24
C GLY A 193 -11.72 22.65 -7.65
N ALA A 194 -10.53 23.22 -7.76
CA ALA A 194 -9.95 23.66 -9.02
C ALA A 194 -8.45 23.37 -9.07
N VAL A 195 -7.96 22.97 -10.23
CA VAL A 195 -6.52 22.97 -10.52
C VAL A 195 -6.07 24.42 -10.65
N VAL A 196 -5.12 24.83 -9.81
CA VAL A 196 -4.61 26.21 -9.72
C VAL A 196 -3.16 26.34 -10.18
N PHE A 197 -2.48 25.21 -10.40
CA PHE A 197 -1.13 25.15 -10.96
C PHE A 197 -0.92 23.78 -11.59
N GLU A 198 -0.06 23.71 -12.60
CA GLU A 198 0.39 22.45 -13.17
C GLU A 198 1.81 22.57 -13.76
N ASN A 199 2.52 21.46 -13.79
CA ASN A 199 3.76 21.31 -14.53
C ASN A 199 3.91 19.88 -15.05
N ALA A 200 5.13 19.49 -15.46
CA ALA A 200 5.40 18.18 -16.00
C ALA A 200 5.15 17.02 -15.01
N LEU A 201 5.16 17.27 -13.70
CA LEU A 201 5.09 16.26 -12.64
C LEU A 201 3.77 16.21 -11.89
N PHE A 202 3.06 17.33 -11.73
CA PHE A 202 1.83 17.36 -10.93
C PHE A 202 0.87 18.49 -11.32
N GLN A 203 -0.37 18.32 -10.89
CA GLN A 203 -1.38 19.37 -10.79
C GLN A 203 -1.59 19.71 -9.31
N LEU A 204 -1.64 21.00 -8.96
CA LEU A 204 -2.02 21.45 -7.61
C LEU A 204 -3.51 21.77 -7.60
N ILE A 205 -4.26 21.08 -6.75
CA ILE A 205 -5.71 21.29 -6.59
C ILE A 205 -5.94 22.14 -5.34
N GLU A 206 -6.68 23.24 -5.46
CA GLU A 206 -7.26 23.96 -4.34
C GLU A 206 -8.74 23.57 -4.18
N TYR A 207 -9.13 23.12 -2.99
CA TYR A 207 -10.52 22.73 -2.72
C TYR A 207 -11.37 23.92 -2.27
N LYS A 208 -12.62 23.91 -2.72
CA LYS A 208 -13.60 24.96 -2.37
C LYS A 208 -13.90 24.91 -0.87
N PRO A 209 -13.83 26.05 -0.16
CA PRO A 209 -14.19 26.10 1.25
C PRO A 209 -15.63 25.64 1.51
N LEU A 210 -15.83 24.81 2.53
CA LEU A 210 -17.16 24.37 3.01
C LEU A 210 -17.65 25.16 4.24
N THR A 211 -16.91 26.19 4.64
CA THR A 211 -17.20 27.04 5.79
C THR A 211 -17.05 28.51 5.43
N ALA A 212 -17.80 29.41 6.10
CA ALA A 212 -17.71 30.85 5.84
C ALA A 212 -16.35 31.46 6.25
N LYS A 213 -15.67 30.83 7.21
CA LYS A 213 -14.32 31.19 7.65
C LYS A 213 -13.40 29.97 7.57
N VAL A 214 -12.15 30.21 7.21
CA VAL A 214 -11.07 29.21 7.20
C VAL A 214 -9.89 29.69 8.03
N PHE A 215 -9.01 28.77 8.44
CA PHE A 215 -7.75 29.13 9.09
C PHE A 215 -6.80 29.84 8.12
N GLU A 216 -6.05 30.82 8.62
CA GLU A 216 -5.15 31.63 7.80
C GLU A 216 -3.95 30.85 7.24
N ARG A 217 -3.46 29.84 7.97
CA ARG A 217 -2.42 28.95 7.46
C ARG A 217 -3.08 27.80 6.68
N PRO A 218 -2.79 27.68 5.37
CA PRO A 218 -3.38 26.63 4.55
C PRO A 218 -2.79 25.26 4.91
N MET A 219 -3.40 24.23 4.35
CA MET A 219 -3.02 22.84 4.52
C MET A 219 -2.64 22.24 3.17
N LEU A 220 -1.39 21.81 2.99
CA LEU A 220 -0.91 21.14 1.78
C LEU A 220 -0.80 19.63 2.02
N PHE A 221 -1.47 18.83 1.19
CA PHE A 221 -1.26 17.38 1.16
C PHE A 221 -0.31 17.01 0.04
N VAL A 222 0.62 16.11 0.36
CA VAL A 222 1.53 15.42 -0.55
C VAL A 222 1.19 13.92 -0.46
N PRO A 223 0.24 13.44 -1.28
CA PRO A 223 -0.13 12.03 -1.38
C PRO A 223 1.02 11.18 -1.95
N PRO A 224 0.93 9.85 -1.92
CA PRO A 224 1.91 9.01 -2.62
C PRO A 224 1.79 9.19 -4.13
N CYS A 225 2.92 9.01 -4.83
CA CYS A 225 2.97 8.84 -6.28
C CYS A 225 2.89 7.37 -6.71
N ILE A 226 2.87 6.44 -5.73
CA ILE A 226 2.49 5.04 -5.90
C ILE A 226 0.97 4.96 -5.71
N ASN A 227 0.26 4.55 -6.75
CA ASN A 227 -1.18 4.75 -6.95
C ASN A 227 -1.55 6.24 -6.89
N LYS A 228 -2.85 6.54 -7.00
CA LYS A 228 -3.34 7.91 -7.20
C LYS A 228 -3.79 8.58 -5.90
N PHE A 229 -3.85 9.92 -5.89
CA PHE A 229 -4.14 10.67 -4.66
C PHE A 229 -5.52 10.43 -4.07
N TYR A 230 -6.50 9.99 -4.88
CA TYR A 230 -7.91 9.98 -4.50
C TYR A 230 -8.26 8.95 -3.42
N ILE A 231 -7.30 8.15 -2.95
CA ILE A 231 -7.45 7.42 -1.69
C ILE A 231 -7.76 8.34 -0.51
N LEU A 232 -7.32 9.59 -0.56
CA LEU A 232 -7.65 10.62 0.43
C LEU A 232 -8.98 11.33 0.14
N ASP A 233 -9.61 11.08 -1.01
CA ASP A 233 -10.87 11.68 -1.47
C ASP A 233 -11.70 10.67 -2.27
N LEU A 234 -12.05 9.55 -1.65
CA LEU A 234 -12.81 8.49 -2.32
C LEU A 234 -14.25 8.95 -2.60
N GLN A 235 -15.17 8.65 -1.70
CA GLN A 235 -16.55 9.12 -1.72
C GLN A 235 -16.75 10.21 -0.66
N PRO A 236 -17.83 11.02 -0.76
CA PRO A 236 -18.08 12.10 0.21
C PRO A 236 -18.08 11.64 1.67
N GLU A 237 -18.48 10.39 1.95
CA GLU A 237 -18.61 9.81 3.29
C GLU A 237 -17.29 9.31 3.88
N ASN A 238 -16.25 9.11 3.06
CA ASN A 238 -14.94 8.61 3.48
C ASN A 238 -13.77 9.43 2.91
N SER A 239 -14.03 10.66 2.47
CA SER A 239 -13.01 11.61 2.04
C SER A 239 -12.36 12.33 3.22
N LEU A 240 -11.05 12.11 3.40
CA LEU A 240 -10.23 12.87 4.36
C LEU A 240 -10.10 14.32 3.91
N ILE A 241 -9.93 14.57 2.61
CA ILE A 241 -9.85 15.93 2.05
C ILE A 241 -11.10 16.73 2.39
N ARG A 242 -12.29 16.19 2.07
CA ARG A 242 -13.58 16.82 2.36
C ARG A 242 -13.74 17.07 3.86
N TYR A 243 -13.36 16.10 4.69
CA TYR A 243 -13.39 16.25 6.14
C TYR A 243 -12.51 17.42 6.60
N THR A 244 -11.28 17.53 6.12
CA THR A 244 -10.35 18.62 6.47
C THR A 244 -10.87 19.99 6.00
N VAL A 245 -11.46 20.06 4.80
CA VAL A 245 -12.11 21.29 4.30
C VAL A 245 -13.29 21.67 5.21
N ALA A 246 -14.11 20.71 5.62
CA ALA A 246 -15.24 20.93 6.53
C ALA A 246 -14.80 21.34 7.95
N GLN A 247 -13.58 20.99 8.38
CA GLN A 247 -12.98 21.49 9.62
C GLN A 247 -12.49 22.95 9.53
N GLY A 248 -12.64 23.60 8.38
CA GLY A 248 -12.29 25.00 8.17
C GLY A 248 -10.85 25.22 7.72
N HIS A 249 -10.19 24.21 7.15
CA HIS A 249 -8.87 24.39 6.55
C HIS A 249 -9.00 24.74 5.06
N ARG A 250 -8.12 25.64 4.57
CA ARG A 250 -7.93 25.87 3.14
C ARG A 250 -6.98 24.81 2.61
N VAL A 251 -7.49 23.83 1.86
CA VAL A 251 -6.76 22.61 1.50
C VAL A 251 -6.24 22.67 0.06
N PHE A 252 -4.97 22.33 -0.10
CA PHE A 252 -4.28 22.14 -1.37
C PHE A 252 -3.76 20.71 -1.45
N VAL A 253 -3.84 20.07 -2.62
CA VAL A 253 -3.37 18.69 -2.81
C VAL A 253 -2.56 18.55 -4.09
N VAL A 254 -1.42 17.87 -3.97
CA VAL A 254 -0.60 17.44 -5.11
C VAL A 254 -1.25 16.24 -5.78
N SER A 255 -1.67 16.41 -7.04
CA SER A 255 -2.11 15.32 -7.92
C SER A 255 -0.99 14.98 -8.89
N TRP A 256 -0.24 13.92 -8.59
CA TRP A 256 0.87 13.43 -9.42
C TRP A 256 0.42 13.05 -10.84
N ARG A 257 1.27 13.34 -11.82
CA ARG A 257 1.15 12.83 -13.18
C ARG A 257 1.53 11.34 -13.21
N ASN A 258 0.83 10.55 -14.01
CA ASN A 258 1.24 9.18 -14.28
C ASN A 258 2.45 9.20 -15.24
N ALA A 259 3.54 8.52 -14.91
CA ALA A 259 4.77 8.62 -15.69
C ALA A 259 4.63 7.98 -17.09
N ASP A 260 5.06 8.74 -18.10
CA ASP A 260 5.15 8.30 -19.49
C ASP A 260 6.58 8.54 -20.02
N ASP A 261 6.79 8.25 -21.30
CA ASP A 261 8.11 8.39 -21.93
C ASP A 261 8.70 9.80 -21.84
N SER A 262 7.88 10.84 -21.66
CA SER A 262 8.36 12.22 -21.56
C SER A 262 9.05 12.52 -20.23
N ILE A 263 8.73 11.76 -19.17
CA ILE A 263 9.30 11.97 -17.82
C ILE A 263 10.02 10.74 -17.26
N LYS A 264 10.23 9.68 -18.05
CA LYS A 264 10.90 8.44 -17.61
C LYS A 264 12.33 8.62 -17.07
N ASN A 265 13.00 9.71 -17.45
CA ASN A 265 14.35 10.05 -17.00
C ASN A 265 14.37 10.91 -15.72
N TYR A 266 13.20 11.30 -15.19
CA TYR A 266 13.14 12.16 -14.02
C TYR A 266 13.66 11.41 -12.79
N THR A 267 14.38 12.12 -11.95
CA THR A 267 15.04 11.56 -10.77
C THR A 267 14.30 11.94 -9.50
N TRP A 268 14.77 11.42 -8.36
CA TRP A 268 14.28 11.83 -7.05
C TRP A 268 14.35 13.35 -6.86
N ASP A 269 15.44 13.99 -7.29
CA ASP A 269 15.65 15.43 -7.16
C ASP A 269 14.55 16.25 -7.87
N GLN A 270 14.09 15.83 -9.06
CA GLN A 270 12.96 16.51 -9.73
C GLN A 270 11.65 16.37 -8.95
N TYR A 271 11.38 15.21 -8.33
CA TYR A 271 10.20 15.04 -7.48
C TYR A 271 10.27 15.91 -6.21
N ILE A 272 11.47 16.20 -5.72
CA ILE A 272 11.67 17.09 -4.58
C ILE A 272 11.57 18.57 -5.00
N ASP A 273 12.38 19.04 -5.95
CA ASP A 273 12.47 20.46 -6.31
C ASP A 273 11.26 20.89 -7.16
N ASP A 274 11.01 20.20 -8.27
CA ASP A 274 9.99 20.60 -9.25
C ASP A 274 8.57 20.22 -8.83
N ALA A 275 8.38 19.38 -7.79
CA ALA A 275 7.06 19.01 -7.30
C ALA A 275 6.82 19.37 -5.83
N ALA A 276 7.48 18.73 -4.86
CA ALA A 276 7.14 18.95 -3.45
C ALA A 276 7.49 20.36 -2.96
N ILE A 277 8.70 20.85 -3.23
CA ILE A 277 9.11 22.23 -2.93
C ILE A 277 8.25 23.19 -3.74
N ARG A 278 8.06 22.93 -5.04
CA ARG A 278 7.23 23.79 -5.88
C ARG A 278 5.78 23.90 -5.39
N ALA A 279 5.18 22.82 -4.91
CA ALA A 279 3.83 22.83 -4.35
C ALA A 279 3.73 23.67 -3.08
N ILE A 280 4.75 23.61 -2.21
CA ILE A 280 4.87 24.47 -1.02
C ILE A 280 4.92 25.94 -1.45
N GLU A 281 5.80 26.29 -2.40
CA GLU A 281 5.95 27.65 -2.90
C GLU A 281 4.67 28.20 -3.51
N VAL A 282 4.02 27.44 -4.40
CA VAL A 282 2.77 27.86 -5.06
C VAL A 282 1.66 28.04 -4.03
N THR A 283 1.56 27.15 -3.05
CA THR A 283 0.60 27.29 -1.93
C THR A 283 0.84 28.59 -1.15
N GLN A 284 2.10 28.92 -0.84
CA GLN A 284 2.46 30.18 -0.18
C GLN A 284 2.16 31.39 -1.06
N GLN A 285 2.44 31.34 -2.37
CA GLN A 285 2.15 32.41 -3.33
C GLN A 285 0.65 32.67 -3.45
N ILE A 286 -0.18 31.62 -3.50
CA ILE A 286 -1.64 31.72 -3.58
C ILE A 286 -2.22 32.31 -2.29
N THR A 287 -1.71 31.87 -1.13
CA THR A 287 -2.30 32.21 0.17
C THR A 287 -1.71 33.46 0.82
N GLY A 288 -0.52 33.88 0.40
CA GLY A 288 0.28 34.89 1.09
C GLY A 288 0.83 34.42 2.44
N SER A 289 0.61 33.16 2.83
CA SER A 289 1.08 32.65 4.12
C SER A 289 2.56 32.32 4.07
N ARG A 290 3.33 32.83 5.04
CA ARG A 290 4.76 32.47 5.19
C ARG A 290 4.95 31.02 5.61
N GLN A 291 4.01 30.47 6.38
CA GLN A 291 4.06 29.07 6.82
C GLN A 291 2.75 28.35 6.54
N ILE A 292 2.83 27.07 6.21
CA ILE A 292 1.69 26.21 5.87
C ILE A 292 1.73 24.96 6.75
N ASN A 293 0.58 24.37 7.02
CA ASN A 293 0.54 23.02 7.57
C ASN A 293 0.71 22.01 6.42
N THR A 294 1.43 20.93 6.65
CA THR A 294 1.69 19.91 5.62
C THR A 294 1.26 18.53 6.09
N LEU A 295 0.85 17.69 5.15
CA LEU A 295 0.56 16.28 5.36
C LEU A 295 1.19 15.47 4.24
N GLY A 296 1.93 14.44 4.60
CA GLY A 296 2.43 13.44 3.68
C GLY A 296 1.85 12.07 4.00
N PHE A 297 1.51 11.31 2.96
CA PHE A 297 0.97 9.96 3.10
C PHE A 297 1.85 8.95 2.34
N CYS A 298 2.21 7.85 3.00
CA CYS A 298 3.10 6.82 2.45
C CYS A 298 4.39 7.44 1.87
N VAL A 299 4.81 7.10 0.65
CA VAL A 299 6.00 7.69 0.01
C VAL A 299 5.89 9.22 -0.13
N GLY A 300 4.68 9.78 -0.20
CA GLY A 300 4.46 11.23 -0.21
C GLY A 300 4.96 11.91 1.09
N GLY A 301 4.95 11.19 2.21
CA GLY A 301 5.57 11.64 3.46
C GLY A 301 7.09 11.63 3.42
N THR A 302 7.70 10.61 2.80
CA THR A 302 9.15 10.56 2.59
C THR A 302 9.62 11.70 1.66
N ILE A 303 8.88 11.94 0.58
CA ILE A 303 9.09 13.07 -0.36
C ILE A 303 8.97 14.40 0.38
N LEU A 304 7.88 14.62 1.12
CA LEU A 304 7.64 15.85 1.87
C LEU A 304 8.74 16.12 2.91
N ALA A 305 9.13 15.12 3.70
CA ALA A 305 10.17 15.27 4.70
C ALA A 305 11.53 15.59 4.07
N THR A 306 11.84 14.96 2.92
CA THR A 306 13.06 15.26 2.16
C THR A 306 13.05 16.70 1.63
N ALA A 307 11.92 17.15 1.06
CA ALA A 307 11.74 18.54 0.61
C ALA A 307 11.91 19.55 1.74
N LEU A 308 11.33 19.28 2.91
CA LEU A 308 11.49 20.15 4.09
C LEU A 308 12.94 20.16 4.60
N ALA A 309 13.67 19.05 4.50
CA ALA A 309 15.07 18.99 4.87
C ALA A 309 15.98 19.75 3.88
N VAL A 310 15.71 19.66 2.57
CA VAL A 310 16.36 20.51 1.55
C VAL A 310 16.11 21.99 1.86
N LEU A 311 14.87 22.37 2.14
CA LEU A 311 14.52 23.75 2.47
C LEU A 311 15.17 24.21 3.77
N ALA A 312 15.27 23.35 4.79
CA ALA A 312 15.97 23.66 6.02
C ALA A 312 17.49 23.87 5.81
N ALA A 313 18.12 23.10 4.91
CA ALA A 313 19.51 23.31 4.51
C ALA A 313 19.72 24.64 3.77
N ARG A 314 18.68 25.11 3.06
CA ARG A 314 18.62 26.42 2.39
C ARG A 314 18.13 27.56 3.32
N ASP A 315 18.13 27.35 4.64
CA ASP A 315 17.65 28.29 5.67
C ASP A 315 16.16 28.72 5.55
N GLN A 316 15.33 27.87 4.97
CA GLN A 316 13.88 28.09 4.79
C GLN A 316 13.07 27.16 5.70
N LYS A 317 12.06 27.73 6.39
CA LYS A 317 11.17 27.00 7.32
C LYS A 317 9.69 27.21 6.98
N PRO A 318 9.19 26.69 5.84
CA PRO A 318 7.83 26.93 5.38
C PRO A 318 6.76 26.10 6.13
N ALA A 319 7.13 25.03 6.83
CA ALA A 319 6.16 24.21 7.55
C ALA A 319 5.86 24.79 8.95
N SER A 320 4.58 25.04 9.25
CA SER A 320 4.09 25.33 10.61
C SER A 320 3.82 24.05 11.42
N SER A 321 3.49 22.95 10.74
CA SER A 321 3.38 21.61 11.30
C SER A 321 3.51 20.58 10.18
N VAL A 322 3.90 19.36 10.52
CA VAL A 322 4.05 18.23 9.60
C VAL A 322 3.19 17.07 10.10
N THR A 323 2.33 16.54 9.24
CA THR A 323 1.61 15.29 9.49
C THR A 323 2.19 14.19 8.61
N LEU A 324 2.54 13.05 9.19
CA LEU A 324 3.01 11.86 8.47
C LEU A 324 2.02 10.71 8.70
N LEU A 325 1.35 10.28 7.64
CA LEU A 325 0.42 9.15 7.68
C LEU A 325 1.10 7.93 7.09
N THR A 326 1.23 6.85 7.89
CA THR A 326 1.81 5.55 7.48
C THR A 326 3.01 5.72 6.55
N THR A 327 4.04 6.42 7.06
CA THR A 327 5.22 6.85 6.31
C THR A 327 6.47 6.28 6.96
N PHE A 328 7.49 5.96 6.17
CA PHE A 328 8.84 5.72 6.67
C PHE A 328 9.75 6.92 6.42
N LEU A 329 10.49 7.32 7.44
CA LEU A 329 11.71 8.11 7.33
C LEU A 329 12.93 7.28 7.72
N ASP A 330 12.77 6.36 8.67
CA ASP A 330 13.72 5.31 9.00
C ASP A 330 13.21 3.96 8.43
N PHE A 331 13.97 3.38 7.51
CA PHE A 331 13.63 2.13 6.81
C PHE A 331 14.30 0.90 7.44
N THR A 332 14.75 0.98 8.70
CA THR A 332 15.35 -0.17 9.41
C THR A 332 14.37 -1.35 9.57
N HIS A 333 13.07 -1.07 9.69
CA HIS A 333 12.03 -2.09 9.88
C HIS A 333 10.91 -1.93 8.85
N THR A 334 11.19 -2.33 7.60
CA THR A 334 10.26 -2.23 6.46
C THR A 334 9.31 -3.41 6.31
N GLY A 335 9.36 -4.37 7.24
CA GLY A 335 8.49 -5.54 7.25
C GLY A 335 8.80 -6.52 6.12
N VAL A 336 7.76 -7.14 5.59
CA VAL A 336 7.86 -8.22 4.58
C VAL A 336 8.53 -7.75 3.28
N LEU A 337 8.47 -6.45 2.96
CA LEU A 337 9.11 -5.91 1.76
C LEU A 337 10.63 -6.11 1.76
N ASP A 338 11.29 -6.08 2.91
CA ASP A 338 12.75 -6.30 3.02
C ASP A 338 13.16 -7.68 2.48
N LEU A 339 12.26 -8.67 2.56
CA LEU A 339 12.52 -10.02 2.09
C LEU A 339 12.76 -10.08 0.58
N PHE A 340 12.21 -9.14 -0.19
CA PHE A 340 12.30 -9.09 -1.65
C PHE A 340 13.34 -8.10 -2.17
N ILE A 341 14.05 -7.41 -1.27
CA ILE A 341 15.00 -6.35 -1.63
C ILE A 341 16.40 -6.78 -1.21
N ASP A 342 17.27 -6.88 -2.20
CA ASP A 342 18.71 -7.12 -2.04
C ASP A 342 19.52 -6.37 -3.11
N GLU A 343 20.84 -6.32 -2.89
CA GLU A 343 21.76 -5.57 -3.76
C GLU A 343 21.69 -6.02 -5.22
N THR A 344 21.58 -7.33 -5.49
CA THR A 344 21.49 -7.87 -6.84
C THR A 344 20.23 -7.37 -7.55
N MET A 345 19.09 -7.43 -6.88
CA MET A 345 17.81 -6.92 -7.40
C MET A 345 17.90 -5.42 -7.70
N VAL A 346 18.44 -4.62 -6.77
CA VAL A 346 18.56 -3.17 -6.95
C VAL A 346 19.50 -2.84 -8.12
N GLN A 347 20.67 -3.51 -8.21
CA GLN A 347 21.59 -3.32 -9.34
C GLN A 347 20.94 -3.68 -10.68
N MET A 348 20.18 -4.76 -10.74
CA MET A 348 19.43 -5.14 -11.94
C MET A 348 18.44 -4.05 -12.35
N ARG A 349 17.70 -3.46 -11.40
CA ARG A 349 16.80 -2.32 -11.68
C ARG A 349 17.59 -1.11 -12.17
N GLU A 350 18.73 -0.78 -11.55
CA GLU A 350 19.58 0.32 -11.98
C GLU A 350 20.09 0.19 -13.42
N MET A 351 20.42 -1.04 -13.84
CA MET A 351 20.91 -1.36 -15.18
C MET A 351 19.81 -1.49 -16.23
N THR A 352 18.54 -1.66 -15.84
CA THR A 352 17.43 -1.89 -16.78
C THR A 352 16.55 -0.66 -16.95
N LEU A 353 16.14 -0.03 -15.86
CA LEU A 353 15.29 1.18 -15.84
C LEU A 353 15.93 2.38 -15.16
N GLY A 354 16.98 2.18 -14.36
CA GLY A 354 17.63 3.27 -13.63
C GLY A 354 18.68 4.05 -14.44
N PRO A 355 19.52 4.85 -13.75
CA PRO A 355 20.51 5.73 -14.36
C PRO A 355 21.60 5.00 -15.16
N LYS A 356 21.80 3.70 -14.93
CA LYS A 356 22.83 2.89 -15.59
C LYS A 356 22.30 2.16 -16.82
N SER A 357 21.03 2.37 -17.19
CA SER A 357 20.45 1.72 -18.35
C SER A 357 21.05 2.25 -19.67
N PRO A 358 21.52 1.38 -20.59
CA PRO A 358 22.13 1.80 -21.85
C PRO A 358 21.23 2.66 -22.73
N GLY A 359 19.91 2.52 -22.61
CA GLY A 359 18.90 3.30 -23.35
C GLY A 359 18.43 4.56 -22.64
N GLY A 360 19.02 4.93 -21.50
CA GLY A 360 18.49 5.93 -20.58
C GLY A 360 17.44 5.34 -19.63
N GLY A 361 16.89 6.18 -18.75
CA GLY A 361 15.88 5.79 -17.77
C GLY A 361 14.65 5.13 -18.42
N GLY A 362 14.18 4.05 -17.80
CA GLY A 362 12.95 3.35 -18.17
C GLY A 362 11.77 3.78 -17.31
N LEU A 363 10.63 3.12 -17.50
CA LEU A 363 9.47 3.25 -16.62
C LEU A 363 9.31 1.98 -15.80
N LEU A 364 9.15 2.11 -14.49
CA LEU A 364 8.57 1.05 -13.69
C LEU A 364 7.06 1.04 -13.96
N LYS A 365 6.54 -0.09 -14.44
CA LYS A 365 5.12 -0.22 -14.76
C LYS A 365 4.29 -0.41 -13.48
N GLY A 366 3.15 0.27 -13.38
CA GLY A 366 2.28 0.21 -12.20
C GLY A 366 1.82 -1.20 -11.84
N GLN A 367 1.69 -2.09 -12.83
CA GLN A 367 1.30 -3.49 -12.62
C GLN A 367 2.37 -4.29 -11.86
N GLU A 368 3.65 -3.94 -11.98
CA GLU A 368 4.72 -4.59 -11.21
C GLU A 368 4.58 -4.27 -9.71
N LEU A 369 4.28 -3.01 -9.37
CA LEU A 369 4.06 -2.58 -7.99
C LEU A 369 2.78 -3.20 -7.41
N ALA A 370 1.67 -3.15 -8.15
CA ALA A 370 0.39 -3.73 -7.73
C ALA A 370 0.51 -5.23 -7.42
N THR A 371 1.31 -5.95 -8.21
CA THR A 371 1.62 -7.36 -8.00
C THR A 371 2.38 -7.57 -6.69
N THR A 372 3.45 -6.80 -6.45
CA THR A 372 4.22 -6.89 -5.19
C THR A 372 3.34 -6.63 -3.96
N PHE A 373 2.49 -5.60 -3.98
CA PHE A 373 1.59 -5.30 -2.85
C PHE A 373 0.50 -6.35 -2.65
N SER A 374 -0.06 -6.92 -3.72
CA SER A 374 -1.08 -7.98 -3.63
C SER A 374 -0.52 -9.26 -3.01
N PHE A 375 0.76 -9.59 -3.28
CA PHE A 375 1.44 -10.73 -2.66
C PHE A 375 1.73 -10.55 -1.16
N LEU A 376 1.66 -9.33 -0.61
CA LEU A 376 1.83 -9.10 0.84
C LEU A 376 0.64 -9.58 1.66
N ARG A 377 -0.55 -9.80 1.06
CA ARG A 377 -1.73 -10.41 1.70
C ARG A 377 -2.52 -11.34 0.75
N PRO A 378 -2.01 -12.53 0.42
CA PRO A 378 -2.63 -13.43 -0.55
C PRO A 378 -4.02 -13.91 -0.13
N ASN A 379 -4.23 -14.21 1.16
CA ASN A 379 -5.54 -14.65 1.65
C ASN A 379 -6.62 -13.57 1.45
N ASP A 380 -6.34 -12.35 1.91
CA ASP A 380 -7.33 -11.27 1.91
C ASP A 380 -7.57 -10.68 0.50
N LEU A 381 -6.51 -10.62 -0.34
CA LEU A 381 -6.52 -9.91 -1.61
C LEU A 381 -6.51 -10.82 -2.84
N VAL A 382 -6.19 -12.11 -2.71
CA VAL A 382 -6.16 -13.04 -3.87
C VAL A 382 -7.16 -14.17 -3.67
N TRP A 383 -7.01 -14.98 -2.62
CA TRP A 383 -7.77 -16.22 -2.46
C TRP A 383 -9.26 -15.99 -2.19
N ASN A 384 -9.63 -14.99 -1.39
CA ASN A 384 -11.04 -14.66 -1.17
C ASN A 384 -11.79 -14.35 -2.49
N TYR A 385 -11.13 -13.65 -3.42
CA TYR A 385 -11.70 -13.30 -4.72
C TYR A 385 -11.67 -14.46 -5.69
N VAL A 386 -10.61 -15.27 -5.69
CA VAL A 386 -10.57 -16.52 -6.46
C VAL A 386 -11.76 -17.41 -6.10
N VAL A 387 -12.05 -17.56 -4.80
CA VAL A 387 -13.18 -18.37 -4.32
C VAL A 387 -14.52 -17.74 -4.71
N GLY A 388 -14.73 -16.45 -4.41
CA GLY A 388 -15.99 -15.76 -4.76
C GLY A 388 -16.23 -15.69 -6.27
N ASN A 389 -15.29 -15.10 -7.00
CA ASN A 389 -15.44 -14.80 -8.42
C ASN A 389 -15.45 -16.07 -9.27
N TYR A 390 -14.48 -16.97 -9.07
CA TYR A 390 -14.26 -18.09 -10.00
C TYR A 390 -14.99 -19.36 -9.56
N LEU A 391 -15.08 -19.64 -8.25
CA LEU A 391 -15.74 -20.86 -7.77
C LEU A 391 -17.25 -20.66 -7.55
N LYS A 392 -17.66 -19.48 -7.08
CA LYS A 392 -19.08 -19.19 -6.77
C LYS A 392 -19.78 -18.34 -7.83
N GLY A 393 -19.05 -17.83 -8.83
CA GLY A 393 -19.61 -16.98 -9.88
C GLY A 393 -20.14 -15.63 -9.36
N GLU A 394 -19.67 -15.21 -8.18
CA GLU A 394 -20.11 -13.99 -7.53
C GLU A 394 -19.39 -12.80 -8.19
N THR A 395 -20.12 -11.72 -8.44
CA THR A 395 -19.49 -10.45 -8.83
C THR A 395 -18.93 -9.80 -7.57
N PRO A 396 -17.65 -9.39 -7.55
CA PRO A 396 -17.09 -8.75 -6.37
C PRO A 396 -17.86 -7.46 -6.05
N PRO A 397 -18.16 -7.19 -4.77
CA PRO A 397 -18.94 -6.02 -4.39
C PRO A 397 -18.20 -4.74 -4.83
N PRO A 398 -18.94 -3.68 -5.22
CA PRO A 398 -18.33 -2.41 -5.58
C PRO A 398 -17.65 -1.81 -4.35
N PHE A 399 -16.32 -1.83 -4.35
CA PHE A 399 -15.51 -1.37 -3.24
C PHE A 399 -14.47 -0.38 -3.76
N ASP A 400 -14.70 0.89 -3.41
CA ASP A 400 -13.90 2.04 -3.84
C ASP A 400 -12.40 1.89 -3.53
N LEU A 401 -12.05 1.25 -2.42
CA LEU A 401 -10.66 0.96 -2.06
C LEU A 401 -9.97 0.01 -3.02
N LEU A 402 -10.67 -0.99 -3.57
CA LEU A 402 -10.08 -1.94 -4.51
C LEU A 402 -9.98 -1.34 -5.90
N TYR A 403 -10.93 -0.48 -6.28
CA TYR A 403 -10.84 0.33 -7.49
C TYR A 403 -9.60 1.24 -7.45
N TRP A 404 -9.33 1.87 -6.31
CA TRP A 404 -8.09 2.62 -6.12
C TRP A 404 -6.83 1.74 -6.20
N ASN A 405 -6.90 0.51 -5.69
CA ASN A 405 -5.76 -0.40 -5.68
C ASN A 405 -5.41 -0.90 -7.09
N SER A 406 -6.41 -1.14 -7.95
CA SER A 406 -6.21 -1.55 -9.35
C SER A 406 -5.78 -0.40 -10.27
N ASP A 407 -6.09 0.85 -9.91
CA ASP A 407 -5.69 2.05 -10.64
C ASP A 407 -4.24 2.49 -10.35
N GLY A 408 -3.30 1.64 -10.74
CA GLY A 408 -1.86 1.82 -10.53
C GLY A 408 -1.24 2.98 -11.31
N THR A 409 -0.02 3.37 -10.91
CA THR A 409 0.76 4.44 -11.55
C THR A 409 2.15 3.96 -11.95
N ASN A 410 2.64 4.43 -13.09
CA ASN A 410 4.02 4.25 -13.51
C ASN A 410 4.93 5.23 -12.75
N LEU A 411 6.18 4.83 -12.54
CA LEU A 411 7.23 5.69 -11.96
C LEU A 411 8.43 5.81 -12.89
N PRO A 412 9.10 6.96 -12.96
CA PRO A 412 10.40 7.08 -13.62
C PRO A 412 11.42 6.17 -12.95
N GLY A 413 12.13 5.38 -13.75
CA GLY A 413 13.07 4.38 -13.27
C GLY A 413 14.20 4.96 -12.42
N PRO A 414 14.83 6.10 -12.78
CA PRO A 414 15.83 6.75 -11.95
C PRO A 414 15.32 7.17 -10.56
N MET A 415 14.10 7.74 -10.50
CA MET A 415 13.44 8.10 -9.25
C MET A 415 13.20 6.85 -8.37
N TYR A 416 12.65 5.79 -8.96
CA TYR A 416 12.39 4.53 -8.25
C TYR A 416 13.67 3.86 -7.74
N CYS A 417 14.71 3.76 -8.57
CA CYS A 417 15.98 3.16 -8.18
C CYS A 417 16.65 3.95 -7.04
N TRP A 418 16.61 5.28 -7.09
CA TRP A 418 17.12 6.11 -6.00
C TRP A 418 16.37 5.83 -4.70
N TYR A 419 15.04 5.78 -4.77
CA TYR A 419 14.19 5.51 -3.61
C TYR A 419 14.51 4.13 -3.02
N LEU A 420 14.57 3.08 -3.84
CA LEU A 420 14.86 1.73 -3.40
C LEU A 420 16.25 1.60 -2.74
N ARG A 421 17.30 2.14 -3.37
CA ARG A 421 18.67 2.07 -2.84
C ARG A 421 18.83 2.86 -1.56
N ASN A 422 18.42 4.14 -1.55
CA ASN A 422 18.71 5.05 -0.45
C ASN A 422 17.74 4.95 0.72
N THR A 423 16.63 4.20 0.57
CA THR A 423 15.69 3.94 1.65
C THR A 423 15.68 2.45 2.02
N TYR A 424 14.98 1.60 1.28
CA TYR A 424 14.79 0.20 1.62
C TYR A 424 16.08 -0.62 1.75
N LEU A 425 17.07 -0.41 0.87
CA LEU A 425 18.29 -1.22 0.86
C LEU A 425 19.35 -0.72 1.85
N GLU A 426 19.78 0.54 1.70
CA GLU A 426 20.91 1.09 2.45
C GLU A 426 20.47 2.00 3.62
N ASN A 427 19.20 2.38 3.68
CA ASN A 427 18.63 3.31 4.67
C ASN A 427 19.47 4.60 4.84
N ASN A 428 20.06 5.09 3.74
CA ASN A 428 20.93 6.25 3.75
C ASN A 428 20.19 7.55 4.11
N LEU A 429 18.89 7.66 3.77
CA LEU A 429 18.11 8.89 3.95
C LEU A 429 18.02 9.34 5.42
N VAL A 430 17.96 8.39 6.37
CA VAL A 430 17.88 8.72 7.81
C VAL A 430 19.24 9.16 8.38
N VAL A 431 20.35 8.83 7.72
CA VAL A 431 21.71 9.15 8.19
C VAL A 431 22.08 10.59 7.81
N PRO A 432 22.28 11.50 8.79
CA PRO A 432 22.55 12.91 8.49
C PRO A 432 23.77 13.12 7.59
N GLY A 433 23.56 13.82 6.48
CA GLY A 433 24.58 14.19 5.49
C GLY A 433 25.03 13.06 4.56
N LYS A 434 24.42 11.87 4.64
CA LYS A 434 24.79 10.70 3.84
C LYS A 434 24.33 10.82 2.40
N VAL A 435 23.12 11.33 2.16
CA VAL A 435 22.59 11.60 0.81
C VAL A 435 22.64 13.08 0.48
N THR A 436 22.86 13.37 -0.81
CA THR A 436 22.70 14.70 -1.38
C THR A 436 21.46 14.70 -2.26
N VAL A 437 20.56 15.65 -2.03
CA VAL A 437 19.32 15.83 -2.81
C VAL A 437 19.18 17.30 -3.13
N CYS A 438 18.95 17.63 -4.41
CA CYS A 438 18.84 19.00 -4.91
C CYS A 438 20.04 19.89 -4.54
N GLY A 439 21.24 19.29 -4.56
CA GLY A 439 22.50 19.94 -4.18
C GLY A 439 22.79 20.00 -2.68
N GLU A 440 21.84 19.64 -1.82
CA GLU A 440 21.96 19.79 -0.36
C GLU A 440 22.22 18.46 0.35
N LYS A 441 23.08 18.48 1.37
CA LYS A 441 23.28 17.34 2.27
C LYS A 441 22.10 17.21 3.21
N ILE A 442 21.41 16.08 3.15
CA ILE A 442 20.13 15.91 3.85
C ILE A 442 20.33 15.50 5.31
N ALA A 443 19.67 16.21 6.22
CA ALA A 443 19.56 15.85 7.61
C ALA A 443 18.12 16.07 8.07
N LEU A 444 17.34 15.00 8.20
CA LEU A 444 15.92 15.06 8.55
C LEU A 444 15.68 15.70 9.93
N GLY A 445 16.63 15.59 10.87
CA GLY A 445 16.60 16.27 12.16
C GLY A 445 16.63 17.80 12.07
N LYS A 446 16.91 18.40 10.91
CA LYS A 446 16.80 19.85 10.67
C LYS A 446 15.38 20.31 10.38
N VAL A 447 14.44 19.39 10.17
CA VAL A 447 13.00 19.70 10.04
C VAL A 447 12.45 20.01 11.44
N ASP A 448 12.46 21.30 11.76
CA ASP A 448 12.09 21.87 13.05
C ASP A 448 10.64 22.42 13.01
N ALA A 449 9.68 21.49 12.95
CA ALA A 449 8.25 21.78 13.00
C ALA A 449 7.52 20.71 13.82
N PRO A 450 6.46 21.05 14.59
CA PRO A 450 5.65 20.07 15.30
C PRO A 450 5.15 18.96 14.37
N ALA A 451 5.37 17.70 14.76
CA ALA A 451 5.08 16.53 13.94
C ALA A 451 3.92 15.71 14.52
N TYR A 452 2.94 15.37 13.69
CA TYR A 452 1.89 14.40 13.98
C TYR A 452 2.17 13.13 13.18
N VAL A 453 2.58 12.06 13.85
CA VAL A 453 2.92 10.78 13.22
C VAL A 453 1.80 9.79 13.48
N TYR A 454 1.21 9.28 12.40
CA TYR A 454 0.16 8.29 12.45
C TYR A 454 0.63 6.98 11.81
N ALA A 455 0.28 5.86 12.42
CA ALA A 455 0.41 4.52 11.85
C ALA A 455 -0.85 3.69 12.11
N SER A 456 -1.01 2.57 11.40
CA SER A 456 -2.10 1.62 11.63
C SER A 456 -1.54 0.31 12.22
N ARG A 457 -2.18 -0.21 13.28
CA ARG A 457 -1.68 -1.34 14.09
C ARG A 457 -1.51 -2.63 13.30
N GLU A 458 -2.39 -2.90 12.34
CA GLU A 458 -2.35 -4.10 11.50
C GLU A 458 -1.79 -3.78 10.11
N ASP A 459 -1.01 -2.71 9.96
CA ASP A 459 -0.36 -2.35 8.71
C ASP A 459 0.82 -3.28 8.42
N HIS A 460 0.79 -3.92 7.25
CA HIS A 460 1.86 -4.83 6.80
C HIS A 460 2.74 -4.19 5.72
N ILE A 461 2.31 -3.05 5.17
CA ILE A 461 3.05 -2.27 4.17
C ILE A 461 4.01 -1.33 4.89
N VAL A 462 3.48 -0.64 5.91
CA VAL A 462 4.26 0.22 6.81
C VAL A 462 4.01 -0.23 8.25
N PRO A 463 4.68 -1.30 8.73
CA PRO A 463 4.60 -1.70 10.13
C PRO A 463 4.75 -0.51 11.07
N TRP A 464 3.85 -0.45 12.05
CA TRP A 464 3.69 0.74 12.88
C TRP A 464 4.92 1.01 13.75
N GLU A 465 5.70 -0.01 14.10
CA GLU A 465 6.98 0.13 14.80
C GLU A 465 8.00 0.89 13.94
N GLY A 466 8.04 0.63 12.63
CA GLY A 466 8.91 1.38 11.72
C GLY A 466 8.44 2.81 11.52
N ALA A 467 7.12 3.05 11.43
CA ALA A 467 6.56 4.41 11.40
C ALA A 467 6.78 5.17 12.73
N TYR A 468 6.77 4.47 13.87
CA TYR A 468 7.02 5.05 15.19
C TYR A 468 8.42 5.66 15.28
N ARG A 469 9.43 5.06 14.64
CA ARG A 469 10.81 5.58 14.60
C ARG A 469 10.91 6.99 14.02
N ASN A 470 9.95 7.43 13.19
CA ASN A 470 9.91 8.81 12.71
C ASN A 470 9.88 9.85 13.84
N THR A 471 9.36 9.47 15.01
CA THR A 471 9.34 10.32 16.21
C THR A 471 10.74 10.68 16.72
N GLN A 472 11.75 9.87 16.38
CA GLN A 472 13.16 10.04 16.75
C GLN A 472 14.00 10.65 15.62
N VAL A 473 13.41 10.85 14.43
CA VAL A 473 14.12 11.32 13.23
C VAL A 473 13.94 12.83 13.02
N LEU A 474 12.73 13.36 13.24
CA LEU A 474 12.43 14.78 13.06
C LEU A 474 12.90 15.60 14.26
N GLY A 475 13.35 16.84 14.02
CA GLY A 475 13.84 17.72 15.08
C GLY A 475 12.74 18.41 15.90
N GLY A 476 11.54 18.53 15.35
CA GLY A 476 10.40 19.13 16.03
C GLY A 476 9.70 18.18 17.00
N LYS A 477 8.91 18.74 17.92
CA LYS A 477 8.13 17.95 18.89
C LYS A 477 7.15 17.02 18.18
N ALA A 478 7.30 15.72 18.40
CA ALA A 478 6.43 14.70 17.80
C ALA A 478 5.25 14.33 18.71
N ARG A 479 4.16 13.90 18.08
CA ARG A 479 3.04 13.18 18.68
C ARG A 479 2.81 11.93 17.85
N PHE A 480 2.76 10.77 18.49
CA PHE A 480 2.42 9.52 17.83
C PHE A 480 0.97 9.11 18.14
N VAL A 481 0.27 8.61 17.13
CA VAL A 481 -1.09 8.04 17.24
C VAL A 481 -1.15 6.76 16.43
N LEU A 482 -1.70 5.71 17.03
CA LEU A 482 -1.84 4.40 16.39
C LEU A 482 -3.31 4.13 16.13
N GLY A 483 -3.73 3.95 14.88
CA GLY A 483 -5.10 3.56 14.55
C GLY A 483 -5.27 2.05 14.48
N ALA A 484 -6.47 1.54 14.76
CA ALA A 484 -6.79 0.13 14.51
C ALA A 484 -6.90 -0.18 13.00
N SER A 485 -6.84 -1.47 12.66
CA SER A 485 -6.90 -2.01 11.29
C SER A 485 -5.62 -1.82 10.45
N GLY A 486 -5.69 -2.19 9.17
CA GLY A 486 -4.56 -2.20 8.25
C GLY A 486 -4.37 -0.89 7.48
N HIS A 487 -3.36 -0.86 6.60
CA HIS A 487 -2.84 0.32 5.89
C HIS A 487 -3.92 1.34 5.49
N ILE A 488 -4.87 0.94 4.64
CA ILE A 488 -5.91 1.86 4.15
C ILE A 488 -7.10 1.94 5.09
N ALA A 489 -7.57 0.81 5.62
CA ALA A 489 -8.77 0.75 6.44
C ALA A 489 -8.62 1.42 7.83
N GLY A 490 -7.38 1.60 8.29
CA GLY A 490 -7.03 2.37 9.47
C GLY A 490 -6.88 3.86 9.18
N VAL A 491 -6.13 4.23 8.13
CA VAL A 491 -5.95 5.63 7.69
C VAL A 491 -7.30 6.24 7.28
N ILE A 492 -8.05 5.55 6.44
CA ILE A 492 -9.35 6.00 5.91
C ILE A 492 -10.48 5.50 6.82
N ASN A 493 -10.58 6.10 8.01
CA ASN A 493 -11.61 5.81 8.99
C ASN A 493 -12.44 7.08 9.29
N PRO A 494 -13.53 7.35 8.56
CA PRO A 494 -14.31 8.57 8.78
C PRO A 494 -15.05 8.57 10.13
N PRO A 495 -15.00 9.67 10.91
CA PRO A 495 -15.63 9.76 12.24
C PRO A 495 -17.12 9.45 12.25
N ALA A 496 -17.86 9.86 11.22
CA ALA A 496 -19.31 9.69 11.13
C ALA A 496 -19.76 8.22 11.19
N LYS A 497 -18.89 7.27 10.82
CA LYS A 497 -19.22 5.84 10.84
C LYS A 497 -19.07 5.22 12.23
N GLY A 498 -18.43 5.90 13.19
CA GLY A 498 -18.28 5.42 14.57
C GLY A 498 -17.56 4.07 14.71
N LYS A 499 -16.70 3.70 13.74
CA LYS A 499 -16.03 2.40 13.70
C LYS A 499 -14.63 2.46 14.31
N ARG A 500 -14.18 1.30 14.80
CA ARG A 500 -12.82 1.02 15.27
C ARG A 500 -12.41 1.88 16.49
N SER A 501 -11.10 2.00 16.70
CA SER A 501 -10.46 2.71 17.79
C SER A 501 -9.09 3.24 17.36
N HIS A 502 -8.47 4.04 18.22
CA HIS A 502 -7.09 4.52 18.10
C HIS A 502 -6.44 4.65 19.47
N TRP A 503 -5.12 4.55 19.54
CA TRP A 503 -4.33 4.66 20.77
C TRP A 503 -3.55 5.96 20.80
N ILE A 504 -3.50 6.55 21.98
CA ILE A 504 -2.76 7.77 22.28
C ILE A 504 -1.91 7.50 23.53
N GLY A 505 -0.63 7.87 23.50
CA GLY A 505 0.24 7.75 24.67
C GLY A 505 -0.31 8.52 25.88
N ALA A 506 -0.25 7.92 27.08
CA ALA A 506 -0.78 8.52 28.30
C ALA A 506 -0.17 9.90 28.63
N ASN A 507 1.05 10.14 28.18
CA ASN A 507 1.83 11.36 28.35
C ASN A 507 2.58 11.72 27.06
N ALA A 508 3.25 12.88 27.05
CA ALA A 508 4.01 13.35 25.89
C ALA A 508 5.35 12.60 25.68
N ALA A 509 5.62 11.57 26.49
CA ALA A 509 6.83 10.76 26.37
C ALA A 509 6.75 9.85 25.13
N LEU A 510 7.88 9.74 24.44
CA LEU A 510 8.06 8.89 23.28
C LEU A 510 9.31 8.05 23.54
N PRO A 511 9.19 6.93 24.28
CA PRO A 511 10.32 6.04 24.56
C PRO A 511 10.92 5.52 23.25
N ASP A 512 12.18 5.08 23.29
CA ASP A 512 12.87 4.58 22.10
C ASP A 512 12.21 3.30 21.56
N ASP A 513 11.74 2.41 22.44
CA ASP A 513 10.99 1.21 22.06
C ASP A 513 9.51 1.52 21.82
N ALA A 514 9.02 1.16 20.64
CA ALA A 514 7.61 1.29 20.27
C ALA A 514 6.69 0.44 21.16
N LYS A 515 7.16 -0.71 21.66
CA LYS A 515 6.38 -1.58 22.55
C LYS A 515 6.11 -0.92 23.89
N ASP A 516 7.13 -0.29 24.47
CA ASP A 516 6.99 0.49 25.70
C ASP A 516 5.95 1.62 25.53
N TRP A 517 5.94 2.28 24.36
CA TRP A 517 4.91 3.27 24.06
C TRP A 517 3.50 2.65 24.04
N PHE A 518 3.34 1.50 23.38
CA PHE A 518 2.04 0.83 23.23
C PHE A 518 1.48 0.31 24.56
N GLU A 519 2.34 -0.26 25.42
CA GLU A 519 1.93 -0.73 26.76
C GLU A 519 1.38 0.38 27.65
N ASN A 520 1.82 1.62 27.42
CA ASN A 520 1.38 2.81 28.15
C ASN A 520 0.34 3.64 27.39
N ALA A 521 -0.12 3.19 26.22
CA ALA A 521 -1.08 3.93 25.40
C ALA A 521 -2.52 3.60 25.78
N THR A 522 -3.37 4.63 25.79
CA THR A 522 -4.80 4.50 26.07
C THR A 522 -5.57 4.32 24.78
N GLU A 523 -6.43 3.29 24.72
CA GLU A 523 -7.35 3.09 23.60
C GLU A 523 -8.54 4.06 23.69
N HIS A 524 -8.85 4.71 22.58
CA HIS A 524 -9.98 5.61 22.41
C HIS A 524 -10.92 5.09 21.32
N PRO A 525 -12.24 5.03 21.56
CA PRO A 525 -13.19 4.58 20.56
C PRO A 525 -13.30 5.59 19.41
N GLY A 526 -13.51 5.07 18.19
CA GLY A 526 -13.75 5.86 16.99
C GLY A 526 -12.49 6.27 16.23
N SER A 527 -12.69 7.18 15.27
CA SER A 527 -11.67 7.63 14.33
C SER A 527 -10.59 8.51 14.98
N TRP A 528 -9.34 8.33 14.57
CA TRP A 528 -8.21 9.19 14.92
C TRP A 528 -8.27 10.57 14.24
N TRP A 529 -9.09 10.76 13.19
CA TRP A 529 -9.22 12.05 12.49
C TRP A 529 -9.67 13.17 13.43
N THR A 530 -10.43 12.84 14.47
CA THR A 530 -10.91 13.81 15.46
C THR A 530 -9.77 14.33 16.34
N ASP A 531 -8.85 13.46 16.78
CA ASP A 531 -7.63 13.86 17.49
C ASP A 531 -6.74 14.70 16.58
N TRP A 532 -6.49 14.24 15.35
CA TRP A 532 -5.69 14.97 14.39
C TRP A 532 -6.25 16.37 14.09
N ALA A 533 -7.55 16.48 13.77
CA ALA A 533 -8.20 17.76 13.52
C ALA A 533 -8.15 18.69 14.74
N ALA A 534 -8.30 18.17 15.96
CA ALA A 534 -8.19 18.96 17.18
C ALA A 534 -6.78 19.54 17.35
N ARG A 535 -5.73 18.75 17.05
CA ARG A 535 -4.34 19.21 17.12
C ARG A 535 -4.00 20.19 16.01
N LEU A 536 -4.48 19.95 14.80
CA LEU A 536 -4.21 20.78 13.64
C LEU A 536 -4.68 22.24 13.84
N LYS A 537 -5.80 22.45 14.55
CA LYS A 537 -6.29 23.79 14.93
C LYS A 537 -5.24 24.62 15.67
N GLY A 538 -4.44 24.00 16.55
CA GLY A 538 -3.38 24.68 17.30
C GLY A 538 -2.25 25.22 16.44
N HIS A 539 -2.10 24.71 15.21
CA HIS A 539 -1.06 25.11 14.26
C HIS A 539 -1.60 25.95 13.10
N ALA A 540 -2.91 26.17 13.01
CA ALA A 540 -3.57 26.76 11.84
C ALA A 540 -3.68 28.30 11.87
N GLY A 541 -3.41 28.94 13.00
CA GLY A 541 -3.53 30.40 13.17
C GLY A 541 -4.98 30.85 13.38
N LYS A 542 -5.24 32.15 13.21
CA LYS A 542 -6.61 32.69 13.39
C LYS A 542 -7.52 32.32 12.21
N GLN A 543 -8.84 32.41 12.43
CA GLN A 543 -9.82 32.30 11.37
C GLN A 543 -9.96 33.60 10.57
N ILE A 544 -9.97 33.48 9.25
CA ILE A 544 -10.18 34.55 8.27
C ILE A 544 -11.39 34.21 7.39
N ALA A 545 -11.93 35.20 6.68
CA ALA A 545 -12.99 34.94 5.70
C ALA A 545 -12.50 33.96 4.62
N ALA A 546 -13.35 33.01 4.24
CA ALA A 546 -13.02 32.07 3.18
C ALA A 546 -12.79 32.79 1.85
N PRO A 547 -11.78 32.39 1.05
CA PRO A 547 -11.58 32.94 -0.29
C PRO A 547 -12.79 32.64 -1.17
N LYS A 548 -13.22 33.62 -1.95
CA LYS A 548 -14.41 33.50 -2.83
C LYS A 548 -14.11 32.77 -4.14
N THR A 549 -12.84 32.75 -4.55
CA THR A 549 -12.36 32.19 -5.80
C THR A 549 -11.08 31.39 -5.52
N PRO A 550 -10.89 30.24 -6.17
CA PRO A 550 -9.64 29.48 -6.07
C PRO A 550 -8.51 30.19 -6.82
N GLY A 551 -7.28 29.96 -6.38
CA GLY A 551 -6.07 30.55 -6.94
C GLY A 551 -5.86 32.02 -6.55
N ASN A 552 -5.14 32.74 -7.39
CA ASN A 552 -4.94 34.18 -7.30
C ASN A 552 -4.69 34.79 -8.70
N ARG A 553 -4.25 36.05 -8.77
CA ARG A 553 -3.95 36.71 -10.07
C ARG A 553 -2.86 36.02 -10.89
N GLN A 554 -1.87 35.42 -10.23
CA GLN A 554 -0.74 34.73 -10.86
C GLN A 554 -1.06 33.27 -11.19
N HIS A 555 -1.86 32.62 -10.35
CA HIS A 555 -2.22 31.21 -10.40
C HIS A 555 -3.73 31.12 -10.60
N GLN A 556 -4.17 31.30 -11.84
CA GLN A 556 -5.58 31.23 -12.21
C GLN A 556 -6.07 29.77 -12.25
N THR A 557 -7.38 29.59 -12.18
CA THR A 557 -7.99 28.27 -12.38
C THR A 557 -7.72 27.76 -13.79
N ILE A 558 -7.23 26.52 -13.88
CA ILE A 558 -6.94 25.83 -15.14
C ILE A 558 -8.13 24.96 -15.53
N GLU A 559 -8.58 24.08 -14.63
CA GLU A 559 -9.71 23.18 -14.82
C GLU A 559 -10.31 22.79 -13.46
N ALA A 560 -11.50 22.18 -13.46
CA ALA A 560 -12.13 21.69 -12.23
C ALA A 560 -11.38 20.47 -11.66
N ALA A 561 -11.41 20.32 -10.33
CA ALA A 561 -11.02 19.08 -9.67
C ALA A 561 -11.87 17.89 -10.21
N PRO A 562 -11.32 16.67 -10.30
CA PRO A 562 -10.03 16.25 -9.73
C PRO A 562 -8.83 16.44 -10.69
N GLY A 563 -9.01 17.19 -11.78
CA GLY A 563 -7.98 17.40 -12.80
C GLY A 563 -7.86 16.23 -13.79
N ARG A 564 -7.03 16.41 -14.83
CA ARG A 564 -6.81 15.45 -15.91
C ARG A 564 -5.66 14.48 -15.64
N TYR A 565 -4.69 14.83 -14.80
CA TYR A 565 -3.56 13.93 -14.49
C TYR A 565 -4.00 12.67 -13.76
N VAL A 566 -4.92 12.79 -12.80
CA VAL A 566 -5.48 11.64 -12.08
C VAL A 566 -6.30 10.70 -12.98
N LYS A 567 -6.78 11.18 -14.13
CA LYS A 567 -7.56 10.38 -15.08
C LYS A 567 -6.68 9.60 -16.06
N GLN A 568 -5.36 9.82 -16.05
CA GLN A 568 -4.42 9.09 -16.89
C GLN A 568 -4.31 7.63 -16.41
N LYS A 569 -4.56 6.68 -17.32
CA LYS A 569 -4.33 5.25 -17.07
C LYS A 569 -2.84 4.92 -17.19
N ALA A 570 -2.37 3.92 -16.45
CA ALA A 570 -1.03 3.39 -16.67
C ALA A 570 -0.99 2.70 -18.05
N SER A 571 -0.06 3.14 -18.89
CA SER A 571 0.22 2.57 -20.22
C SER A 571 1.34 1.55 -20.18
#